data_AF-A0AAW4WGN5-F1
#
_entry.id   AF-A0AAW4WGN5-F1
#
_cell.length_a   1.000
_cell.length_b   1.000
_cell.length_c   1.000
_cell.angle_alpha   90.00
_cell.angle_beta   90.00
_cell.angle_gamma   90.00
#
_symmetry.space_group_name_H-M   'P 1'
#
loop_
_entity.id
_entity.type
_entity.pdbx_description
1 polymer ?
#
loop_
_entity_poly.entity_id
_entity_poly.type
_entity_poly.pdbx_seq_one_letter_code
_entity_poly.pdbx_strand_id
1 'polypeptide(L)'
;MNKERDYFFDNLKAVLIFLVVLGHFLLPIRGDNPLVVVKRLIYVFHMPLFVFISGYFAKKIYKNGQYNFKKILYLLKAYVVFVVAIQIVYAIAGFEKFTEIDFFSQSGAPWYLFAMIVWYLTIPLVRKCKAVPVLLLTVVLALTAGYFKNVGDFLCLSRILVFGPFFYLGYFLEQKTLEKALQPKLQRLVVPCAEAICIFILAYGARLKDSLGMVYENISYYELEEVWKGPMVRLSLMIAAFLISWAIMFFIPRGKTRLSVIGQNTMPVYMLHRILRDILMFAGIYDYLGDWGWIAFFILLGLSAGIVYVLNNSHVVNQVNRILALHTPQLIRNLKRQRAR
;
A
#
# COMPACT_ATOMS: atom_id res chain seq x y z
N MET A 1 20.85 -25.69 -1.66
CA MET A 1 20.88 -24.50 -2.52
C MET A 1 20.13 -23.36 -1.86
N ASN A 2 20.83 -22.30 -1.44
CA ASN A 2 20.16 -21.07 -1.03
C ASN A 2 19.38 -20.54 -2.24
N LYS A 3 18.06 -20.38 -2.11
CA LYS A 3 17.23 -19.80 -3.16
C LYS A 3 17.76 -18.39 -3.43
N GLU A 4 18.29 -18.16 -4.64
CA GLU A 4 18.77 -16.84 -5.05
C GLU A 4 17.66 -15.81 -4.86
N ARG A 5 18.05 -14.61 -4.42
CA ARG A 5 17.15 -13.51 -4.13
C ARG A 5 16.59 -12.96 -5.44
N ASP A 6 15.28 -12.86 -5.53
CA ASP A 6 14.61 -12.29 -6.71
C ASP A 6 14.62 -10.76 -6.64
N TYR A 7 15.56 -10.14 -7.38
CA TYR A 7 15.73 -8.68 -7.41
C TYR A 7 14.59 -7.95 -8.13
N PHE A 8 13.79 -8.63 -8.95
CA PHE A 8 12.63 -8.04 -9.61
C PHE A 8 11.65 -7.47 -8.57
N PHE A 9 11.32 -8.24 -7.54
CA PHE A 9 10.40 -7.78 -6.49
C PHE A 9 10.99 -6.67 -5.63
N ASP A 10 12.31 -6.65 -5.41
CA ASP A 10 12.95 -5.55 -4.70
C ASP A 10 12.89 -4.26 -5.52
N ASN A 11 13.22 -4.31 -6.82
CA ASN A 11 13.10 -3.15 -7.72
C ASN A 11 11.66 -2.64 -7.81
N LEU A 12 10.69 -3.56 -7.93
CA LEU A 12 9.27 -3.19 -7.97
C LEU A 12 8.81 -2.52 -6.66
N LYS A 13 9.18 -3.09 -5.50
CA LYS A 13 8.89 -2.46 -4.19
C LYS A 13 9.52 -1.08 -4.05
N ALA A 14 10.70 -0.85 -4.64
CA ALA A 14 11.36 0.44 -4.62
C ALA A 14 10.60 1.52 -5.42
N VAL A 15 10.11 1.16 -6.61
CA VAL A 15 9.25 2.05 -7.42
C VAL A 15 7.97 2.35 -6.64
N LEU A 16 7.34 1.34 -6.05
CA LEU A 16 6.08 1.52 -5.35
C LEU A 16 6.23 2.32 -4.05
N ILE A 17 7.29 2.10 -3.26
CA ILE A 17 7.49 2.88 -2.03
C ILE A 17 7.74 4.35 -2.37
N PHE A 18 8.44 4.64 -3.46
CA PHE A 18 8.58 6.00 -3.95
C PHE A 18 7.22 6.62 -4.33
N LEU A 19 6.36 5.87 -5.03
CA LEU A 19 5.02 6.32 -5.38
C LEU A 19 4.10 6.52 -4.16
N VAL A 20 4.24 5.70 -3.10
CA VAL A 20 3.55 5.92 -1.82
C VAL A 20 3.98 7.26 -1.21
N VAL A 21 5.28 7.53 -1.17
CA VAL A 21 5.81 8.81 -0.64
C VAL A 21 5.27 9.96 -1.48
N LEU A 22 5.44 9.92 -2.81
CA LEU A 22 4.96 10.97 -3.70
C LEU A 22 3.44 11.18 -3.57
N GLY A 23 2.66 10.10 -3.53
CA GLY A 23 1.21 10.16 -3.35
C GLY A 23 0.80 10.83 -2.04
N HIS A 24 1.48 10.53 -0.92
CA HIS A 24 1.22 11.17 0.37
C HIS A 24 1.63 12.64 0.41
N PHE A 25 2.68 13.01 -0.31
CA PHE A 25 3.10 14.40 -0.44
C PHE A 25 2.18 15.20 -1.36
N LEU A 26 1.54 14.57 -2.35
CA LEU A 26 0.50 15.22 -3.16
C LEU A 26 -0.87 15.25 -2.45
N LEU A 27 -1.08 14.44 -1.40
CA LEU A 27 -2.38 14.30 -0.74
C LEU A 27 -2.96 15.62 -0.19
N PRO A 28 -2.16 16.51 0.45
CA PRO A 28 -2.66 17.80 0.95
C PRO A 28 -3.09 18.78 -0.14
N ILE A 29 -2.62 18.63 -1.38
CA ILE A 29 -3.06 19.47 -2.51
C ILE A 29 -4.53 19.16 -2.82
N ARG A 30 -5.41 20.16 -2.75
CA ARG A 30 -6.87 20.01 -2.90
C ARG A 30 -7.42 21.01 -3.94
N GLY A 31 -8.74 21.04 -4.08
CA GLY A 31 -9.44 21.92 -5.01
C GLY A 31 -9.31 21.45 -6.46
N ASP A 32 -9.25 22.42 -7.37
CA ASP A 32 -9.24 22.19 -8.83
C ASP A 32 -7.82 22.14 -9.41
N ASN A 33 -6.81 22.03 -8.55
CA ASN A 33 -5.41 21.93 -8.95
C ASN A 33 -5.19 20.63 -9.79
N PRO A 34 -4.52 20.70 -10.96
CA PRO A 34 -4.32 19.54 -11.84
C PRO A 34 -3.58 18.38 -11.17
N LEU A 35 -2.78 18.65 -10.14
CA LEU A 35 -2.08 17.62 -9.36
C LEU A 35 -3.03 16.70 -8.59
N VAL A 36 -4.29 17.10 -8.39
CA VAL A 36 -5.33 16.23 -7.84
C VAL A 36 -5.61 15.04 -8.76
N VAL A 37 -5.54 15.22 -10.08
CA VAL A 37 -5.71 14.11 -11.04
C VAL A 37 -4.47 13.22 -11.03
N VAL A 38 -3.27 13.82 -10.98
CA VAL A 38 -2.00 13.08 -10.90
C VAL A 38 -1.93 12.20 -9.65
N LYS A 39 -2.28 12.73 -8.48
CA LYS A 39 -2.31 11.93 -7.25
C LYS A 39 -3.34 10.81 -7.36
N ARG A 40 -4.54 11.06 -7.88
CA ARG A 40 -5.56 10.02 -8.05
C ARG A 40 -5.09 8.91 -8.98
N LEU A 41 -4.41 9.25 -10.08
CA LEU A 41 -3.80 8.27 -10.98
C LEU A 41 -2.78 7.38 -10.26
N ILE A 42 -1.91 7.96 -9.42
CA ILE A 42 -0.99 7.17 -8.59
C ILE A 42 -1.78 6.23 -7.67
N TYR A 43 -2.84 6.72 -7.02
CA TYR A 43 -3.69 5.93 -6.11
C TYR A 43 -4.46 4.80 -6.79
N VAL A 44 -4.76 4.91 -8.09
CA VAL A 44 -5.42 3.82 -8.85
C VAL A 44 -4.63 2.51 -8.77
N PHE A 45 -3.30 2.52 -8.82
CA PHE A 45 -2.53 1.28 -8.99
C PHE A 45 -1.48 1.02 -7.91
N HIS A 46 -0.92 2.06 -7.26
CA HIS A 46 0.26 1.83 -6.41
C HIS A 46 -0.05 0.94 -5.20
N MET A 47 -1.17 1.17 -4.50
CA MET A 47 -1.61 0.31 -3.39
C MET A 47 -2.06 -1.07 -3.86
N PRO A 48 -2.92 -1.22 -4.90
CA PRO A 48 -3.24 -2.53 -5.47
C PRO A 48 -2.00 -3.37 -5.81
N LEU A 49 -0.99 -2.79 -6.46
CA LEU A 49 0.24 -3.51 -6.80
C LEU A 49 1.08 -3.84 -5.55
N PHE A 50 1.17 -2.94 -4.57
CA PHE A 50 1.86 -3.21 -3.31
C PHE A 50 1.18 -4.34 -2.52
N VAL A 51 -0.15 -4.33 -2.46
CA VAL A 51 -0.98 -5.37 -1.84
C VAL A 51 -0.78 -6.71 -2.55
N PHE A 52 -0.79 -6.72 -3.88
CA PHE A 52 -0.53 -7.91 -4.69
C PHE A 52 0.84 -8.54 -4.38
N ILE A 53 1.90 -7.73 -4.31
CA ILE A 53 3.25 -8.22 -3.94
C ILE A 53 3.25 -8.81 -2.53
N SER A 54 2.57 -8.16 -1.59
CA SER A 54 2.44 -8.68 -0.24
C SER A 54 1.70 -10.00 -0.17
N GLY A 55 0.65 -10.17 -0.98
CA GLY A 55 -0.03 -11.44 -1.19
C GLY A 55 0.90 -12.52 -1.72
N TYR A 56 1.71 -12.19 -2.74
CA TYR A 56 2.69 -13.11 -3.32
C TYR A 56 3.67 -13.68 -2.28
N PHE A 57 4.15 -12.84 -1.36
CA PHE A 57 5.03 -13.27 -0.28
C PHE A 57 4.31 -13.90 0.92
N ALA A 58 2.99 -13.80 1.00
CA ALA A 58 2.20 -14.29 2.14
C ALA A 58 2.18 -15.82 2.25
N LYS A 59 2.53 -16.55 1.19
CA LYS A 59 2.70 -18.02 1.20
C LYS A 59 3.60 -18.56 2.32
N LYS A 60 4.56 -17.75 2.78
CA LYS A 60 5.51 -18.12 3.85
C LYS A 60 4.98 -17.88 5.26
N ILE A 61 3.82 -17.23 5.42
CA ILE A 61 3.26 -16.86 6.71
C ILE A 61 2.64 -18.05 7.43
N TYR A 62 2.07 -18.99 6.69
CA TYR A 62 1.47 -20.19 7.27
C TYR A 62 2.00 -21.44 6.57
N LYS A 63 2.83 -22.22 7.26
CA LYS A 63 3.50 -23.41 6.73
C LYS A 63 3.39 -24.55 7.73
N ASN A 64 3.14 -25.76 7.25
CA ASN A 64 3.08 -26.98 8.07
C ASN A 64 2.15 -26.86 9.31
N GLY A 65 0.96 -26.26 9.13
CA GLY A 65 -0.01 -26.10 10.23
C GLY A 65 0.28 -24.95 11.20
N GLN A 66 1.41 -24.24 11.05
CA GLN A 66 1.85 -23.22 12.00
C GLN A 66 1.97 -21.84 11.35
N TYR A 67 1.54 -20.82 12.09
CA TYR A 67 1.76 -19.43 11.74
C TYR A 67 3.18 -18.98 12.07
N ASN A 68 3.73 -18.11 11.22
CA ASN A 68 4.89 -17.29 11.55
C ASN A 68 4.47 -16.13 12.46
N PHE A 69 4.19 -16.45 13.73
CA PHE A 69 3.78 -15.48 14.75
C PHE A 69 4.79 -14.35 14.93
N LYS A 70 6.08 -14.59 14.69
CA LYS A 70 7.10 -13.52 14.73
C LYS A 70 6.81 -12.44 13.68
N LYS A 71 6.38 -12.82 12.47
CA LYS A 71 6.08 -11.83 11.42
C LYS A 71 4.80 -11.06 11.74
N ILE A 72 3.77 -11.74 12.25
CA ILE A 72 2.51 -11.12 12.66
C ILE A 72 2.76 -10.14 13.81
N LEU A 73 3.49 -10.56 14.85
CA LEU A 73 3.82 -9.70 15.99
C LEU A 73 4.71 -8.52 15.59
N TYR A 74 5.61 -8.70 14.62
CA TYR A 74 6.41 -7.62 14.06
C TYR A 74 5.52 -6.57 13.38
N LEU A 75 4.52 -7.00 12.58
CA LEU A 75 3.57 -6.09 11.95
C LEU A 75 2.68 -5.39 12.97
N LEU A 76 2.22 -6.11 13.99
CA LEU A 76 1.43 -5.53 15.08
C LEU A 76 2.23 -4.47 15.84
N LYS A 77 3.48 -4.77 16.18
CA LYS A 77 4.39 -3.80 16.81
C LYS A 77 4.63 -2.59 15.91
N ALA A 78 4.88 -2.81 14.62
CA ALA A 78 5.06 -1.73 13.65
C ALA A 78 3.80 -0.86 13.54
N TYR A 79 2.62 -1.46 13.54
CA TYR A 79 1.34 -0.75 13.53
C TYR A 79 1.18 0.14 14.76
N VAL A 80 1.31 -0.43 15.96
CA VAL A 80 1.16 0.32 17.22
C VAL A 80 2.17 1.47 17.30
N VAL A 81 3.44 1.21 16.99
CA VAL A 81 4.49 2.24 16.97
C VAL A 81 4.17 3.33 15.95
N PHE A 82 3.64 2.96 14.79
CA PHE A 82 3.31 3.92 13.74
C PHE A 82 2.15 4.85 14.14
N VAL A 83 1.06 4.27 14.66
CA VAL A 83 -0.11 5.04 15.11
C VAL A 83 0.28 5.99 16.25
N VAL A 84 1.01 5.50 17.25
CA VAL A 84 1.49 6.34 18.36
C VAL A 84 2.42 7.45 17.87
N ALA A 85 3.34 7.15 16.94
CA ALA A 85 4.24 8.16 16.40
C ALA A 85 3.49 9.26 15.65
N ILE A 86 2.47 8.92 14.86
CA ILE A 86 1.61 9.91 14.19
C ILE A 86 0.85 10.75 15.24
N GLN A 87 0.26 10.12 16.26
CA GLN A 87 -0.48 10.83 17.30
C GLN A 87 0.40 11.84 18.05
N ILE A 88 1.67 11.49 18.32
CA ILE A 88 2.62 12.39 18.95
C ILE A 88 2.83 13.64 18.09
N VAL A 89 2.99 13.50 16.77
CA VAL A 89 3.18 14.66 15.87
C VAL A 89 1.95 15.56 15.89
N TYR A 90 0.75 14.98 15.82
CA TYR A 90 -0.51 15.74 15.85
C TYR A 90 -0.72 16.46 17.19
N ALA A 91 -0.35 15.79 18.30
CA ALA A 91 -0.44 16.37 19.63
C ALA A 91 0.55 17.51 19.87
N ILE A 92 1.81 17.36 19.42
CA ILE A 92 2.82 18.43 19.49
C ILE A 92 2.42 19.62 18.62
N ALA A 93 1.83 19.36 17.45
CA ALA A 93 1.37 20.41 16.55
C ALA A 93 0.05 21.07 16.99
N GLY A 94 -0.58 20.59 18.08
CA GLY A 94 -1.78 21.20 18.67
C GLY A 94 -3.08 20.90 17.93
N PHE A 95 -3.09 19.93 17.00
CA PHE A 95 -4.29 19.58 16.21
C PHE A 95 -5.21 18.59 16.93
N GLU A 96 -4.66 17.70 17.76
CA GLU A 96 -5.41 16.68 18.52
C GLU A 96 -4.81 16.50 19.90
N LYS A 97 -5.57 15.94 20.85
CA LYS A 97 -4.97 15.53 22.14
C LYS A 97 -4.30 14.17 21.97
N PHE A 98 -3.20 13.93 22.69
CA PHE A 98 -2.56 12.61 22.71
C PHE A 98 -3.51 11.50 23.23
N THR A 99 -4.46 11.86 24.08
CA THR A 99 -5.45 10.93 24.66
C THR A 99 -6.51 10.46 23.66
N GLU A 100 -6.62 11.08 22.49
CA GLU A 100 -7.63 10.78 21.46
C GLU A 100 -7.14 9.72 20.44
N ILE A 101 -6.11 8.94 20.79
CA ILE A 101 -5.57 7.88 19.93
C ILE A 101 -6.60 6.79 19.64
N ASP A 102 -6.95 6.63 18.36
CA ASP A 102 -7.84 5.56 17.90
C ASP A 102 -7.05 4.47 17.16
N PHE A 103 -6.91 3.28 17.76
CA PHE A 103 -6.22 2.16 17.13
C PHE A 103 -7.07 1.38 16.13
N PHE A 104 -8.35 1.70 15.98
CA PHE A 104 -9.30 0.94 15.16
C PHE A 104 -9.81 1.76 13.98
N SER A 105 -9.89 3.08 14.09
CA SER A 105 -10.20 3.97 12.97
C SER A 105 -8.92 4.60 12.40
N GLN A 106 -8.47 4.09 11.26
CA GLN A 106 -7.22 4.55 10.63
C GLN A 106 -7.43 4.85 9.14
N SER A 107 -7.66 6.11 8.80
CA SER A 107 -7.78 6.57 7.41
C SER A 107 -6.43 6.93 6.76
N GLY A 108 -5.40 7.15 7.59
CA GLY A 108 -4.03 7.47 7.17
C GLY A 108 -3.19 6.23 6.83
N ALA A 109 -1.89 6.42 6.59
CA ALA A 109 -0.98 5.34 6.19
C ALA A 109 -1.13 4.01 6.98
N PRO A 110 -1.25 3.99 8.33
CA PRO A 110 -1.24 2.75 9.12
C PRO A 110 -2.23 1.65 8.70
N TRP A 111 -3.32 2.00 7.99
CA TRP A 111 -4.34 1.05 7.51
C TRP A 111 -3.74 -0.19 6.84
N TYR A 112 -2.65 -0.01 6.08
CA TYR A 112 -2.03 -1.10 5.32
C TYR A 112 -1.43 -2.18 6.23
N LEU A 113 -0.81 -1.78 7.35
CA LEU A 113 -0.25 -2.74 8.30
C LEU A 113 -1.36 -3.52 9.01
N PHE A 114 -2.46 -2.85 9.35
CA PHE A 114 -3.65 -3.47 9.92
C PHE A 114 -4.26 -4.50 8.95
N ALA A 115 -4.49 -4.09 7.69
CA ALA A 115 -5.02 -4.96 6.64
C ALA A 115 -4.13 -6.18 6.39
N MET A 116 -2.81 -6.00 6.41
CA MET A 116 -1.85 -7.11 6.28
C MET A 116 -1.97 -8.15 7.40
N ILE A 117 -2.20 -7.72 8.65
CA ILE A 117 -2.44 -8.64 9.76
C ILE A 117 -3.73 -9.42 9.51
N VAL A 118 -4.82 -8.74 9.14
CA VAL A 118 -6.11 -9.38 8.86
C VAL A 118 -5.99 -10.40 7.73
N TRP A 119 -5.43 -10.02 6.58
CA TRP A 119 -5.20 -10.95 5.47
C TRP A 119 -4.27 -12.12 5.84
N TYR A 120 -3.30 -11.92 6.74
CA TYR A 120 -2.47 -13.04 7.20
C TYR A 120 -3.25 -14.05 8.04
N LEU A 121 -4.21 -13.58 8.85
CA LEU A 121 -5.07 -14.44 9.66
C LEU A 121 -6.09 -15.23 8.82
N THR A 122 -6.44 -14.78 7.61
CA THR A 122 -7.34 -15.53 6.72
C THR A 122 -6.65 -16.66 5.95
N ILE A 123 -5.31 -16.68 5.88
CA ILE A 123 -4.55 -17.62 5.04
C ILE A 123 -4.89 -19.10 5.31
N PRO A 124 -5.02 -19.60 6.56
CA PRO A 124 -5.30 -21.02 6.77
C PRO A 124 -6.66 -21.49 6.25
N LEU A 125 -7.62 -20.57 6.13
CA LEU A 125 -8.91 -20.83 5.51
C LEU A 125 -8.74 -20.84 4.00
N VAL A 126 -8.16 -19.77 3.45
CA VAL A 126 -8.01 -19.56 2.01
C VAL A 126 -7.16 -20.64 1.33
N ARG A 127 -6.09 -21.13 2.00
CA ARG A 127 -5.22 -22.17 1.44
C ARG A 127 -5.91 -23.53 1.21
N LYS A 128 -7.06 -23.77 1.84
CA LYS A 128 -7.86 -25.00 1.67
C LYS A 128 -8.79 -24.91 0.47
N CYS A 129 -8.98 -23.71 -0.06
CA CYS A 129 -9.89 -23.43 -1.17
C CYS A 129 -9.13 -23.36 -2.51
N LYS A 130 -9.84 -23.59 -3.61
CA LYS A 130 -9.33 -23.36 -4.96
C LYS A 130 -9.21 -21.85 -5.24
N ALA A 131 -8.25 -21.46 -6.08
CA ALA A 131 -7.98 -20.05 -6.38
C ALA A 131 -9.19 -19.30 -6.96
N VAL A 132 -9.85 -19.87 -7.99
CA VAL A 132 -10.92 -19.21 -8.73
C VAL A 132 -12.12 -18.84 -7.82
N PRO A 133 -12.69 -19.74 -7.00
CA PRO A 133 -13.77 -19.37 -6.08
C PRO A 133 -13.40 -18.27 -5.07
N VAL A 134 -12.17 -18.29 -4.53
CA VAL A 134 -11.72 -17.27 -3.59
C VAL A 134 -11.64 -15.91 -4.28
N LEU A 135 -11.06 -15.86 -5.48
CA LEU A 135 -10.96 -14.62 -6.24
C LEU A 135 -12.35 -14.05 -6.58
N LEU A 136 -13.26 -14.90 -7.08
CA LEU A 136 -14.64 -14.48 -7.37
C LEU A 136 -15.34 -13.94 -6.11
N LEU A 137 -15.25 -14.66 -4.99
CA LEU A 137 -15.83 -14.21 -3.72
C LEU A 137 -15.26 -12.85 -3.31
N THR A 138 -13.95 -12.66 -3.40
CA THR A 138 -13.31 -11.40 -3.00
C THR A 138 -13.72 -10.24 -3.89
N VAL A 139 -13.95 -10.47 -5.19
CA VAL A 139 -14.46 -9.45 -6.10
C VAL A 139 -15.91 -9.09 -5.73
N VAL A 140 -16.76 -10.08 -5.46
CA VAL A 140 -18.13 -9.81 -4.98
C VAL A 140 -18.10 -9.00 -3.69
N LEU A 141 -17.27 -9.38 -2.72
CA LEU A 141 -17.12 -8.65 -1.46
C LEU A 141 -16.61 -7.21 -1.67
N ALA A 142 -15.66 -7.00 -2.58
CA ALA A 142 -15.17 -5.67 -2.93
C ALA A 142 -16.29 -4.79 -3.53
N LEU A 143 -17.09 -5.36 -4.43
CA LEU A 143 -18.20 -4.65 -5.06
C LEU A 143 -19.35 -4.37 -4.09
N THR A 144 -19.60 -5.21 -3.10
CA THR A 144 -20.65 -4.99 -2.10
C THR A 144 -20.22 -4.13 -0.92
N ALA A 145 -18.91 -4.05 -0.63
CA ALA A 145 -18.36 -3.28 0.50
C ALA A 145 -18.83 -1.82 0.55
N GLY A 146 -19.07 -1.20 -0.61
CA GLY A 146 -19.47 0.20 -0.72
C GLY A 146 -20.91 0.49 -0.29
N TYR A 147 -21.76 -0.53 -0.16
CA TYR A 147 -23.12 -0.37 0.35
C TYR A 147 -23.19 -0.28 1.87
N PHE A 148 -22.09 -0.49 2.58
CA PHE A 148 -22.07 -0.39 4.03
C PHE A 148 -21.62 1.01 4.47
N LYS A 149 -22.56 1.79 5.01
CA LYS A 149 -22.33 3.20 5.41
C LYS A 149 -21.19 3.39 6.44
N ASN A 150 -20.97 2.42 7.33
CA ASN A 150 -20.02 2.53 8.44
C ASN A 150 -18.68 1.80 8.19
N VAL A 151 -18.40 1.39 6.94
CA VAL A 151 -17.27 0.48 6.63
C VAL A 151 -16.00 1.23 6.18
N GLY A 152 -16.08 2.55 6.00
CA GLY A 152 -15.00 3.39 5.47
C GLY A 152 -13.70 3.35 6.28
N ASP A 153 -13.75 3.84 7.52
CA ASP A 153 -12.54 4.01 8.34
C ASP A 153 -12.46 3.07 9.56
N PHE A 154 -13.60 2.62 10.11
CA PHE A 154 -13.61 1.65 11.21
C PHE A 154 -13.04 0.30 10.76
N LEU A 155 -11.97 -0.14 11.44
CA LEU A 155 -11.16 -1.33 11.12
C LEU A 155 -10.58 -1.33 9.70
N CYS A 156 -10.63 -0.20 8.99
CA CYS A 156 -10.30 -0.11 7.57
C CYS A 156 -11.01 -1.17 6.72
N LEU A 157 -12.22 -1.61 7.14
CA LEU A 157 -12.86 -2.80 6.61
C LEU A 157 -13.15 -2.67 5.11
N SER A 158 -13.54 -1.48 4.64
CA SER A 158 -13.71 -1.18 3.22
C SER A 158 -12.45 -1.51 2.43
N ARG A 159 -11.30 -0.96 2.86
CA ARG A 159 -10.01 -1.18 2.20
C ARG A 159 -9.60 -2.66 2.22
N ILE A 160 -9.82 -3.37 3.33
CA ILE A 160 -9.51 -4.80 3.43
C ILE A 160 -10.29 -5.63 2.41
N LEU A 161 -11.57 -5.32 2.23
CA LEU A 161 -12.44 -6.01 1.28
C LEU A 161 -12.10 -5.63 -0.16
N VAL A 162 -11.94 -4.34 -0.45
CA VAL A 162 -11.71 -3.84 -1.82
C VAL A 162 -10.32 -4.21 -2.35
N PHE A 163 -9.28 -4.19 -1.51
CA PHE A 163 -7.94 -4.64 -1.92
C PHE A 163 -7.75 -6.17 -1.81
N GLY A 164 -8.71 -6.88 -1.21
CA GLY A 164 -8.70 -8.34 -1.07
C GLY A 164 -8.42 -9.10 -2.39
N PRO A 165 -9.12 -8.81 -3.50
CA PRO A 165 -8.85 -9.41 -4.80
C PRO A 165 -7.38 -9.35 -5.22
N PHE A 166 -6.71 -8.20 -5.04
CA PHE A 166 -5.30 -8.03 -5.39
C PHE A 166 -4.39 -8.85 -4.47
N PHE A 167 -4.68 -8.88 -3.16
CA PHE A 167 -3.91 -9.67 -2.20
C PHE A 167 -3.98 -11.16 -2.55
N TYR A 168 -5.18 -11.69 -2.76
CA TYR A 168 -5.35 -13.11 -3.04
C TYR A 168 -4.90 -13.49 -4.45
N LEU A 169 -5.01 -12.59 -5.42
CA LEU A 169 -4.43 -12.79 -6.76
C LEU A 169 -2.91 -12.97 -6.64
N GLY A 170 -2.24 -12.12 -5.86
CA GLY A 170 -0.83 -12.29 -5.55
C GLY A 170 -0.54 -13.60 -4.81
N TYR A 171 -1.36 -13.95 -3.80
CA TYR A 171 -1.20 -15.17 -3.01
C TYR A 171 -1.31 -16.45 -3.85
N PHE A 172 -2.21 -16.52 -4.82
CA PHE A 172 -2.34 -17.70 -5.68
C PHE A 172 -1.35 -17.71 -6.86
N LEU A 173 -0.77 -16.56 -7.21
CA LEU A 173 0.16 -16.46 -8.34
C LEU A 173 1.45 -17.24 -8.11
N GLU A 174 1.82 -18.08 -9.05
CA GLU A 174 3.11 -18.80 -9.06
C GLU A 174 4.15 -18.08 -9.93
N GLN A 175 5.43 -18.28 -9.64
CA GLN A 175 6.54 -17.69 -10.41
C GLN A 175 6.42 -18.01 -11.90
N LYS A 176 6.10 -19.27 -12.26
CA LYS A 176 5.93 -19.69 -13.66
C LYS A 176 4.81 -18.93 -14.37
N THR A 177 3.70 -18.67 -13.66
CA THR A 177 2.57 -17.91 -14.19
C THR A 177 2.92 -16.43 -14.32
N LEU A 178 3.65 -15.87 -13.36
CA LEU A 178 4.17 -14.50 -13.44
C LEU A 178 5.11 -14.34 -14.65
N GLU A 179 6.02 -15.27 -14.87
CA GLU A 179 6.93 -15.24 -16.03
C GLU A 179 6.19 -15.31 -17.36
N LYS A 180 5.13 -16.13 -17.45
CA LYS A 180 4.23 -16.17 -18.61
C LYS A 180 3.47 -14.85 -18.79
N ALA A 181 3.00 -14.24 -17.70
CA ALA A 181 2.31 -12.96 -17.74
C ALA A 181 3.24 -11.80 -18.15
N LEU A 182 4.55 -11.93 -17.93
CA LEU A 182 5.56 -10.93 -18.29
C LEU A 182 6.28 -11.24 -19.62
N GLN A 183 5.61 -11.91 -20.56
CA GLN A 183 6.14 -12.16 -21.90
C GLN A 183 6.03 -10.91 -22.80
N PRO A 184 7.01 -10.66 -23.69
CA PRO A 184 6.99 -9.50 -24.59
C PRO A 184 5.76 -9.40 -25.50
N LYS A 185 5.13 -10.54 -25.84
CA LYS A 185 3.88 -10.57 -26.62
C LYS A 185 2.73 -9.88 -25.89
N LEU A 186 2.62 -10.10 -24.57
CA LEU A 186 1.59 -9.46 -23.74
C LEU A 186 1.93 -8.00 -23.47
N GLN A 187 3.22 -7.64 -23.40
CA GLN A 187 3.65 -6.24 -23.26
C GLN A 187 3.06 -5.34 -24.36
N ARG A 188 3.07 -5.82 -25.62
CA ARG A 188 2.53 -5.09 -26.78
C ARG A 188 1.01 -4.85 -26.72
N LEU A 189 0.29 -5.58 -25.89
CA LEU A 189 -1.14 -5.41 -25.67
C LEU A 189 -1.43 -4.62 -24.39
N VAL A 190 -0.82 -5.04 -23.28
CA VAL A 190 -1.11 -4.51 -21.94
C VAL A 190 -0.62 -3.07 -21.79
N VAL A 191 0.56 -2.74 -22.33
CA VAL A 191 1.13 -1.38 -22.18
C VAL A 191 0.28 -0.32 -22.89
N PRO A 192 -0.12 -0.46 -24.17
CA PRO A 192 -0.99 0.51 -24.82
C PRO A 192 -2.36 0.64 -24.14
N CYS A 193 -2.94 -0.47 -23.64
CA CYS A 193 -4.20 -0.41 -22.88
C CYS A 193 -4.05 0.39 -21.59
N ALA A 194 -2.98 0.14 -20.82
CA ALA A 194 -2.71 0.90 -19.59
C ALA A 194 -2.42 2.37 -19.88
N GLU A 195 -1.67 2.67 -20.94
CA GLU A 195 -1.38 4.03 -21.39
C GLU A 195 -2.67 4.77 -21.77
N ALA A 196 -3.55 4.16 -22.56
CA ALA A 196 -4.84 4.73 -22.91
C ALA A 196 -5.69 5.06 -21.67
N ILE A 197 -5.69 4.17 -20.66
CA ILE A 197 -6.38 4.41 -19.39
C ILE A 197 -5.74 5.59 -18.64
N CYS A 198 -4.42 5.66 -18.57
CA CYS A 198 -3.71 6.78 -17.94
C CYS A 198 -4.03 8.11 -18.64
N ILE A 199 -3.98 8.16 -19.97
CA ILE A 199 -4.32 9.35 -20.77
C ILE A 199 -5.77 9.74 -20.53
N PHE A 200 -6.70 8.78 -20.53
CA PHE A 200 -8.10 9.05 -20.22
C PHE A 200 -8.29 9.66 -18.83
N ILE A 201 -7.64 9.10 -17.80
CA ILE A 201 -7.70 9.64 -16.43
C ILE A 201 -7.09 11.04 -16.38
N LEU A 202 -5.98 11.29 -17.06
CA LEU A 202 -5.34 12.62 -17.07
C LEU A 202 -6.18 13.66 -17.83
N ALA A 203 -6.80 13.29 -18.93
CA ALA A 203 -7.60 14.18 -19.77
C ALA A 203 -9.00 14.47 -19.17
N TYR A 204 -9.64 13.47 -18.56
CA TYR A 204 -11.04 13.56 -18.11
C TYR A 204 -11.20 13.49 -16.59
N GLY A 205 -10.14 13.24 -15.82
CA GLY A 205 -10.21 12.99 -14.39
C GLY A 205 -10.72 14.16 -13.55
N ALA A 206 -10.57 15.40 -14.03
CA ALA A 206 -11.16 16.56 -13.38
C ALA A 206 -12.70 16.52 -13.41
N ARG A 207 -13.29 16.00 -14.49
CA ARG A 207 -14.74 15.83 -14.64
C ARG A 207 -15.28 14.61 -13.89
N LEU A 208 -14.42 13.64 -13.59
CA LEU A 208 -14.76 12.41 -12.88
C LEU A 208 -14.46 12.55 -11.38
N LYS A 209 -14.73 13.72 -10.79
CA LYS A 209 -14.20 14.06 -9.46
C LYS A 209 -14.65 13.07 -8.39
N ASP A 210 -15.91 12.66 -8.40
CA ASP A 210 -16.50 11.78 -7.39
C ASP A 210 -16.11 10.32 -7.64
N SER A 211 -16.19 9.87 -8.89
CA SER A 211 -15.80 8.52 -9.28
C SER A 211 -14.31 8.24 -9.01
N LEU A 212 -13.41 9.17 -9.35
CA LEU A 212 -11.99 9.04 -9.02
C LEU A 212 -11.68 9.31 -7.55
N GLY A 213 -12.62 9.84 -6.75
CA GLY A 213 -12.49 9.89 -5.30
C GLY A 213 -12.44 8.50 -4.68
N MET A 214 -13.12 7.52 -5.29
CA MET A 214 -13.22 6.16 -4.77
C MET A 214 -11.88 5.40 -4.72
N VAL A 215 -10.83 5.90 -5.38
CA VAL A 215 -9.48 5.29 -5.36
C VAL A 215 -8.84 5.20 -3.97
N TYR A 216 -9.36 5.93 -2.98
CA TYR A 216 -8.93 5.83 -1.58
C TYR A 216 -9.59 4.67 -0.83
N GLU A 217 -10.61 4.06 -1.43
CA GLU A 217 -11.34 2.85 -1.02
C GLU A 217 -11.91 2.89 0.39
N ASN A 218 -12.22 4.09 0.89
CA ASN A 218 -12.95 4.33 2.13
C ASN A 218 -14.27 5.10 1.95
N ILE A 219 -14.65 5.37 0.71
CA ILE A 219 -15.86 6.11 0.36
C ILE A 219 -17.02 5.12 0.18
N SER A 220 -18.14 5.45 0.82
CA SER A 220 -19.40 4.74 0.67
C SER A 220 -20.07 5.09 -0.66
N TYR A 221 -20.78 4.16 -1.28
CA TYR A 221 -21.54 4.45 -2.51
C TYR A 221 -22.63 5.50 -2.30
N TYR A 222 -23.08 5.70 -1.05
CA TYR A 222 -24.02 6.74 -0.69
C TYR A 222 -23.44 8.17 -0.77
N GLU A 223 -22.13 8.31 -0.93
CA GLU A 223 -21.47 9.60 -1.17
C GLU A 223 -21.39 9.96 -2.66
N LEU A 224 -21.76 9.03 -3.55
CA LEU A 224 -21.86 9.30 -4.98
C LEU A 224 -23.22 9.93 -5.30
N GLU A 225 -23.27 10.78 -6.32
CA GLU A 225 -24.52 11.34 -6.84
C GLU A 225 -25.55 10.23 -7.16
N GLU A 226 -25.05 9.13 -7.73
CA GLU A 226 -25.87 7.98 -8.11
C GLU A 226 -25.28 6.68 -7.53
N VAL A 227 -25.86 6.22 -6.43
CA VAL A 227 -25.41 5.03 -5.67
C VAL A 227 -25.28 3.78 -6.54
N TRP A 228 -26.18 3.59 -7.51
CA TRP A 228 -26.20 2.42 -8.39
C TRP A 228 -24.97 2.34 -9.32
N LYS A 229 -24.32 3.49 -9.62
CA LYS A 229 -23.08 3.53 -10.40
C LYS A 229 -21.87 3.02 -9.59
N GLY A 230 -21.95 3.00 -8.27
CA GLY A 230 -20.84 2.66 -7.36
C GLY A 230 -20.10 1.36 -7.72
N PRO A 231 -20.80 0.20 -7.83
CA PRO A 231 -20.16 -1.06 -8.22
C PRO A 231 -19.49 -1.00 -9.60
N MET A 232 -20.10 -0.33 -10.58
CA MET A 232 -19.54 -0.20 -11.93
C MET A 232 -18.28 0.65 -11.93
N VAL A 233 -18.28 1.77 -11.19
CA VAL A 233 -17.10 2.62 -11.00
C VAL A 233 -15.99 1.83 -10.31
N ARG A 234 -16.31 1.12 -9.22
CA ARG A 234 -15.32 0.30 -8.49
C ARG A 234 -14.75 -0.80 -9.38
N LEU A 235 -15.57 -1.53 -10.13
CA LEU A 235 -15.10 -2.54 -11.06
C LEU A 235 -14.17 -1.93 -12.12
N SER A 236 -14.51 -0.77 -12.65
CA SER A 236 -13.70 -0.04 -13.64
C SER A 236 -12.34 0.37 -13.05
N LEU A 237 -12.33 0.90 -11.82
CA LEU A 237 -11.10 1.23 -11.10
C LEU A 237 -10.26 -0.01 -10.81
N MET A 238 -10.87 -1.14 -10.46
CA MET A 238 -10.16 -2.40 -10.25
C MET A 238 -9.52 -2.93 -11.55
N ILE A 239 -10.21 -2.82 -12.68
CA ILE A 239 -9.67 -3.18 -13.99
C ILE A 239 -8.51 -2.25 -14.37
N ALA A 240 -8.67 -0.94 -14.18
CA ALA A 240 -7.62 0.04 -14.40
C ALA A 240 -6.39 -0.24 -13.52
N ALA A 241 -6.61 -0.48 -12.22
CA ALA A 241 -5.59 -0.86 -11.27
C ALA A 241 -4.83 -2.11 -11.73
N PHE A 242 -5.54 -3.16 -12.15
CA PHE A 242 -4.93 -4.40 -12.63
C PHE A 242 -4.07 -4.18 -13.89
N LEU A 243 -4.60 -3.49 -14.90
CA LEU A 243 -3.92 -3.27 -16.18
C LEU A 243 -2.69 -2.36 -16.01
N ILE A 244 -2.81 -1.26 -15.28
CA ILE A 244 -1.68 -0.35 -15.03
C ILE A 244 -0.61 -1.06 -14.18
N SER A 245 -1.03 -1.81 -13.16
CA SER A 245 -0.11 -2.60 -12.34
C SER A 245 0.66 -3.62 -13.18
N TRP A 246 -0.01 -4.30 -14.09
CA TRP A 246 0.61 -5.26 -15.00
C TRP A 246 1.57 -4.59 -15.98
N ALA A 247 1.19 -3.43 -16.54
CA ALA A 247 2.04 -2.64 -17.42
C ALA A 247 3.35 -2.23 -16.72
N ILE A 248 3.27 -1.73 -15.50
CA ILE A 248 4.45 -1.29 -14.72
C ILE A 248 5.44 -2.43 -14.51
N MET A 249 4.95 -3.65 -14.26
CA MET A 249 5.81 -4.82 -14.06
C MET A 249 6.69 -5.14 -15.28
N PHE A 250 6.32 -4.76 -16.51
CA PHE A 250 7.19 -4.95 -17.69
C PHE A 250 8.43 -4.06 -17.69
N PHE A 251 8.37 -2.90 -17.03
CA PHE A 251 9.46 -1.92 -17.00
C PHE A 251 10.41 -2.11 -15.80
N ILE A 252 10.12 -3.07 -14.91
CA ILE A 252 10.96 -3.33 -13.75
C ILE A 252 12.19 -4.16 -14.15
N PRO A 253 13.41 -3.71 -13.84
CA PRO A 253 14.62 -4.48 -14.08
C PRO A 253 14.62 -5.79 -13.29
N ARG A 254 15.09 -6.89 -13.91
CA ARG A 254 15.21 -8.19 -13.24
C ARG A 254 16.51 -8.37 -12.45
N GLY A 255 17.56 -7.62 -12.81
CA GLY A 255 18.87 -7.67 -12.15
C GLY A 255 18.96 -6.84 -10.87
N LYS A 256 20.07 -7.01 -10.14
CA LYS A 256 20.41 -6.14 -9.00
C LYS A 256 20.69 -4.73 -9.49
N THR A 257 19.96 -3.76 -8.96
CA THR A 257 20.14 -2.32 -9.26
C THR A 257 20.26 -1.53 -7.95
N ARG A 258 20.46 -0.21 -8.06
CA ARG A 258 20.39 0.70 -6.90
C ARG A 258 18.99 0.72 -6.27
N LEU A 259 17.94 0.58 -7.09
CA LEU A 259 16.56 0.46 -6.61
C LEU A 259 16.39 -0.78 -5.72
N SER A 260 17.12 -1.86 -6.01
CA SER A 260 17.03 -3.08 -5.21
C SER A 260 17.36 -2.84 -3.75
N VAL A 261 18.25 -1.89 -3.41
CA VAL A 261 18.60 -1.54 -2.03
C VAL A 261 17.42 -0.88 -1.32
N ILE A 262 16.80 0.11 -1.97
CA ILE A 262 15.61 0.81 -1.46
C ILE A 262 14.48 -0.20 -1.21
N GLY A 263 14.26 -1.11 -2.16
CA GLY A 263 13.25 -2.15 -2.08
C GLY A 263 13.38 -3.15 -0.93
N GLN A 264 14.58 -3.27 -0.33
CA GLN A 264 14.78 -4.12 0.85
C GLN A 264 14.35 -3.41 2.14
N ASN A 265 14.37 -2.08 2.12
CA ASN A 265 14.20 -1.22 3.28
C ASN A 265 12.89 -0.42 3.23
N THR A 266 11.85 -0.97 2.60
CA THR A 266 10.59 -0.23 2.41
C THR A 266 9.89 0.10 3.72
N MET A 267 9.99 -0.73 4.77
CA MET A 267 9.27 -0.51 6.03
C MET A 267 9.72 0.76 6.78
N PRO A 268 11.03 1.00 7.00
CA PRO A 268 11.50 2.27 7.55
C PRO A 268 11.05 3.50 6.75
N VAL A 269 11.20 3.47 5.42
CA VAL A 269 10.77 4.57 4.55
C VAL A 269 9.26 4.80 4.68
N TYR A 270 8.48 3.72 4.67
CA TYR A 270 7.03 3.74 4.81
C TYR A 270 6.55 4.36 6.14
N MET A 271 7.22 4.11 7.26
CA MET A 271 6.80 4.69 8.53
C MET A 271 7.22 6.17 8.65
N LEU A 272 8.47 6.47 8.31
CA LEU A 272 9.04 7.79 8.59
C LEU A 272 8.58 8.89 7.61
N HIS A 273 8.27 8.55 6.34
CA HIS A 273 7.87 9.58 5.38
C HIS A 273 6.55 10.26 5.77
N ARG A 274 5.61 9.53 6.41
CA ARG A 274 4.32 10.07 6.82
C ARG A 274 4.50 11.15 7.89
N ILE A 275 5.38 10.89 8.86
CA ILE A 275 5.79 11.83 9.93
C ILE A 275 6.38 13.09 9.30
N LEU A 276 7.35 12.95 8.38
CA LEU A 276 7.96 14.09 7.69
C LEU A 276 6.93 14.89 6.89
N ARG A 277 6.02 14.22 6.20
CA ARG A 277 4.95 14.88 5.44
C ARG A 277 4.00 15.66 6.34
N ASP A 278 3.61 15.10 7.48
CA ASP A 278 2.74 15.77 8.46
C ASP A 278 3.44 17.00 9.06
N ILE A 279 4.72 16.93 9.40
CA ILE A 279 5.48 18.09 9.88
C ILE A 279 5.48 19.22 8.83
N LEU A 280 5.74 18.91 7.56
CA LEU A 280 5.71 19.91 6.48
C LEU A 280 4.30 20.47 6.25
N MET A 281 3.28 19.65 6.45
CA MET A 281 1.88 20.06 6.37
C MET A 281 1.53 21.05 7.48
N PHE A 282 1.93 20.74 8.72
CA PHE A 282 1.70 21.62 9.86
C PHE A 282 2.56 22.89 9.85
N ALA A 283 3.69 22.87 9.14
CA ALA A 283 4.50 24.06 8.87
C ALA A 283 3.89 25.02 7.82
N GLY A 284 2.72 24.69 7.24
CA GLY A 284 2.01 25.56 6.28
C GLY A 284 2.61 25.59 4.87
N ILE A 285 3.56 24.71 4.54
CA ILE A 285 4.25 24.74 3.23
C ILE A 285 3.29 24.49 2.06
N TYR A 286 2.22 23.72 2.30
CA TYR A 286 1.25 23.38 1.25
C TYR A 286 0.33 24.53 0.87
N ASP A 287 0.17 25.54 1.73
CA ASP A 287 -0.62 26.74 1.43
C ASP A 287 0.04 27.53 0.29
N TYR A 288 1.37 27.56 0.26
CA TYR A 288 2.15 28.20 -0.82
C TYR A 288 2.27 27.32 -2.07
N LEU A 289 2.44 26.01 -1.90
CA LEU A 289 2.61 25.08 -3.03
C LEU A 289 1.35 24.92 -3.88
N GLY A 290 0.16 25.15 -3.31
CA GLY A 290 -1.11 25.05 -4.04
C GLY A 290 -1.18 25.97 -5.26
N ASP A 291 -0.58 27.16 -5.15
CA ASP A 291 -0.65 28.21 -6.17
C ASP A 291 0.37 28.03 -7.30
N TRP A 292 1.38 27.18 -7.10
CA TRP A 292 2.53 27.05 -8.01
C TRP A 292 2.28 26.03 -9.15
N GLY A 293 1.07 25.48 -9.25
CA GLY A 293 0.68 24.57 -10.34
C GLY A 293 1.66 23.41 -10.56
N TRP A 294 2.17 23.27 -11.78
CA TRP A 294 3.12 22.21 -12.14
C TRP A 294 4.50 22.35 -11.51
N ILE A 295 4.92 23.55 -11.09
CA ILE A 295 6.20 23.74 -10.39
C ILE A 295 6.17 23.01 -9.04
N ALA A 296 5.03 23.06 -8.34
CA ALA A 296 4.83 22.32 -7.10
C ALA A 296 5.03 20.82 -7.28
N PHE A 297 4.63 20.25 -8.44
CA PHE A 297 4.86 18.84 -8.72
C PHE A 297 6.34 18.48 -8.77
N PHE A 298 7.16 19.26 -9.48
CA PHE A 298 8.60 18.99 -9.57
C PHE A 298 9.30 19.16 -8.22
N ILE A 299 8.87 20.14 -7.41
CA ILE A 299 9.36 20.32 -6.05
C ILE A 299 9.01 19.10 -5.19
N LEU A 300 7.74 18.67 -5.19
CA LEU A 300 7.28 17.53 -4.40
C LEU A 300 7.91 16.20 -4.90
N LEU A 301 8.17 16.09 -6.19
CA LEU A 301 8.90 14.96 -6.79
C LEU A 301 10.34 14.91 -6.28
N GLY A 302 11.06 16.04 -6.33
CA GLY A 302 12.42 16.16 -5.82
C GLY A 302 12.50 15.90 -4.31
N LEU A 303 11.56 16.47 -3.55
CA LEU A 303 11.44 16.26 -2.11
C LEU A 303 11.17 14.80 -1.76
N SER A 304 10.26 14.15 -2.48
CA SER A 304 9.96 12.72 -2.30
C SER A 304 11.19 11.85 -2.58
N ALA A 305 11.94 12.15 -3.65
CA ALA A 305 13.17 11.44 -3.99
C ALA A 305 14.26 11.65 -2.92
N GLY A 306 14.44 12.88 -2.46
CA GLY A 306 15.37 13.22 -1.38
C GLY A 306 15.04 12.51 -0.07
N ILE A 307 13.76 12.49 0.32
CA ILE A 307 13.30 11.80 1.53
C ILE A 307 13.52 10.29 1.41
N VAL A 308 13.16 9.66 0.28
CA VAL A 308 13.42 8.23 0.09
C VAL A 308 14.92 7.92 0.17
N TYR A 309 15.76 8.77 -0.41
CA TYR A 309 17.21 8.61 -0.35
C TYR A 309 17.75 8.71 1.08
N VAL A 310 17.35 9.75 1.82
CA VAL A 310 17.77 9.98 3.21
C VAL A 310 17.28 8.87 4.14
N LEU A 311 16.01 8.47 4.03
CA LEU A 311 15.41 7.44 4.86
C LEU A 311 15.94 6.03 4.55
N ASN A 312 16.47 5.81 3.35
CA ASN A 312 17.14 4.56 2.98
C ASN A 312 18.60 4.48 3.49
N ASN A 313 19.09 5.51 4.21
CA ASN A 313 20.39 5.45 4.87
C ASN A 313 20.45 4.27 5.87
N SER A 314 21.56 3.53 5.86
CA SER A 314 21.74 2.34 6.69
C SER A 314 21.58 2.62 8.18
N HIS A 315 22.01 3.79 8.66
CA HIS A 315 21.86 4.18 10.06
C HIS A 315 20.39 4.32 10.46
N VAL A 316 19.61 5.06 9.66
CA VAL A 316 18.16 5.26 9.88
C VAL A 316 17.42 3.93 9.83
N VAL A 317 17.68 3.13 8.79
CA VAL A 317 17.10 1.80 8.61
C VAL A 317 17.39 0.90 9.82
N ASN A 318 18.65 0.88 10.29
CA ASN A 318 19.05 0.07 11.43
C ASN A 318 18.37 0.51 12.74
N GLN A 319 18.22 1.82 12.97
CA GLN A 319 17.51 2.32 14.15
C GLN A 319 16.04 1.91 14.15
N VAL A 320 15.32 2.12 13.04
CA VAL A 320 13.92 1.70 12.94
C VAL A 320 13.79 0.19 13.11
N ASN A 321 14.65 -0.60 12.46
CA ASN A 321 14.64 -2.04 12.61
C ASN A 321 14.93 -2.48 14.06
N ARG A 322 15.78 -1.76 14.80
CA ARG A 322 16.05 -2.01 16.22
C ARG A 322 14.81 -1.74 17.08
N ILE A 323 14.11 -0.63 16.81
CA ILE A 323 12.84 -0.30 17.48
C ILE A 323 11.82 -1.41 17.22
N LEU A 324 11.70 -1.88 15.98
CA LEU A 324 10.73 -2.91 15.58
C LEU A 324 11.16 -4.34 15.94
N ALA A 325 12.42 -4.57 16.31
CA ALA A 325 12.93 -5.89 16.66
C ALA A 325 12.12 -6.50 17.80
N LEU A 326 11.71 -7.75 17.61
CA LEU A 326 11.04 -8.54 18.64
C LEU A 326 12.10 -9.14 19.56
N HIS A 327 12.27 -8.55 20.73
CA HIS A 327 13.13 -9.11 21.75
C HIS A 327 12.41 -10.31 22.36
N THR A 328 13.01 -11.50 22.24
CA THR A 328 12.52 -12.66 22.98
C THR A 328 12.95 -12.46 24.43
N PRO A 329 12.03 -12.43 25.41
CA PRO A 329 12.40 -12.34 26.81
C PRO A 329 13.40 -13.44 27.15
N GLN A 330 14.48 -13.12 27.87
CA GLN A 330 15.54 -14.08 28.23
C GLN A 330 14.97 -15.32 28.93
N LEU A 331 13.88 -15.15 29.70
CA LEU A 331 13.14 -16.22 30.36
C LEU A 331 12.64 -17.31 29.39
N ILE A 332 12.08 -16.92 28.24
CA ILE A 332 11.58 -17.86 27.21
C ILE A 332 12.74 -18.56 26.49
N ARG A 333 13.89 -17.88 26.37
CA ARG A 333 15.11 -18.46 25.81
C ARG A 333 15.69 -19.54 26.75
N ASN A 334 15.59 -19.33 28.06
CA ASN A 334 16.02 -20.29 29.07
C ASN A 334 15.07 -21.50 29.14
N LEU A 335 13.75 -21.30 29.06
CA LEU A 335 12.77 -22.40 29.02
C LEU A 335 12.90 -23.26 27.75
N LYS A 336 13.22 -22.66 26.60
CA LYS A 336 13.50 -23.41 25.37
C LYS A 336 14.81 -24.19 25.42
N ARG A 337 15.81 -23.71 26.16
CA ARG A 337 17.07 -24.46 26.41
C ARG A 337 16.85 -25.63 27.36
N GLN A 338 15.95 -25.50 28.33
CA GLN A 338 15.60 -26.58 29.26
C GLN A 338 14.74 -27.68 28.62
N ARG A 339 13.90 -27.38 27.63
CA ARG A 339 13.12 -28.38 26.86
C ARG A 339 13.89 -29.06 25.72
N ALA A 340 15.09 -28.58 25.41
CA ALA A 340 15.96 -29.13 24.36
C ALA A 340 17.12 -29.96 24.94
N ARG A 341 17.18 -30.08 26.27
CA ARG A 341 17.91 -31.11 27.01
C ARG A 341 16.88 -32.13 27.47
#